data_AF-A0A9P6P2X9-F1
#
_entry.id   AF-A0A9P6P2X9-F1
#
_cell.length_a   1.000
_cell.length_b   1.000
_cell.length_c   1.000
_cell.angle_alpha   90.00
_cell.angle_beta   90.00
_cell.angle_gamma   90.00
#
_symmetry.space_group_name_H-M   'P 1'
#
loop_
_entity.id
_entity.type
_entity.pdbx_description
1 polymer ?
#
loop_
_entity_poly.entity_id
_entity_poly.type
_entity_poly.pdbx_seq_one_letter_code
_entity_poly.pdbx_strand_id
1 'polypeptide(L)'
;MVQMAIARAVAGFGGGGLITMAAVVIHDLFPLRQRGQYQSYVNMAQTVGTTLGAPLGGFINDTFGWRYCFYINVPPCLTILILYSCKLRNYNLDENNLPWKNLRHNLRKIDFVGALTLLIANISFVTATSLGGNTHPWSDPLIITLLASAVIFFTTFGLYELNWAKHPLLSAELMKNRNVVAVCVNNFFICSATMTFVYLVPQFFMGVLGYNASSAGMWVLPRTAMVASGCWSAGRYLKSKGKYKHYLVGIMVVHVLAATSYYAWNPSIPTWIPILSMNFEGYCMGTVIVATMVALVADISQRGNLPPVTLQYD
;
A
#
# COMPACT_ATOMS: atom_id res chain seq x y z
N MET A 1 -14.35 -12.77 -20.21
CA MET A 1 -14.30 -11.72 -19.17
C MET A 1 -14.34 -12.31 -17.75
N VAL A 2 -15.27 -13.22 -17.43
CA VAL A 2 -15.40 -13.85 -16.10
C VAL A 2 -14.12 -14.55 -15.64
N GLN A 3 -13.42 -15.29 -16.51
CA GLN A 3 -12.16 -15.96 -16.17
C GLN A 3 -11.08 -15.00 -15.65
N MET A 4 -10.94 -13.81 -16.26
CA MET A 4 -9.98 -12.80 -15.78
C MET A 4 -10.40 -12.19 -14.45
N ALA A 5 -11.70 -11.99 -14.22
CA ALA A 5 -12.20 -11.50 -12.95
C ALA A 5 -11.94 -12.50 -11.80
N ILE A 6 -12.22 -13.79 -12.03
CA ILE A 6 -11.93 -14.85 -11.06
C ILE A 6 -10.42 -14.94 -10.79
N ALA A 7 -9.59 -14.94 -11.85
CA ALA A 7 -8.14 -14.98 -11.69
C ALA A 7 -7.62 -13.75 -10.92
N ARG A 8 -8.18 -12.57 -11.14
CA ARG A 8 -7.86 -11.34 -10.38
C ARG A 8 -8.31 -11.41 -8.93
N ALA A 9 -9.47 -12.00 -8.65
CA ALA A 9 -9.92 -12.20 -7.28
C ALA A 9 -8.97 -13.14 -6.51
N VAL A 10 -8.55 -14.25 -7.13
CA VAL A 10 -7.58 -15.19 -6.55
C VAL A 10 -6.22 -14.52 -6.36
N ALA A 11 -5.72 -13.80 -7.37
CA ALA A 11 -4.44 -13.10 -7.28
C ALA A 11 -4.45 -11.98 -6.22
N GLY A 12 -5.57 -11.25 -6.09
CA GLY A 12 -5.73 -10.22 -5.06
C GLY A 12 -5.72 -10.80 -3.66
N PHE A 13 -6.44 -11.91 -3.44
CA PHE A 13 -6.46 -12.61 -2.16
C PHE A 13 -5.07 -13.14 -1.77
N GLY A 14 -4.35 -13.76 -2.73
CA GLY A 14 -2.99 -14.24 -2.52
C GLY A 14 -1.98 -13.11 -2.30
N GLY A 15 -2.08 -12.01 -3.06
CA GLY A 15 -1.18 -10.87 -2.96
C GLY A 15 -1.27 -10.15 -1.60
N GLY A 16 -2.49 -9.96 -1.08
CA GLY A 16 -2.68 -9.38 0.25
C GLY A 16 -2.10 -10.27 1.36
N GLY A 17 -2.34 -11.58 1.28
CA GLY A 17 -1.79 -12.56 2.23
C GLY A 17 -0.27 -12.68 2.17
N LEU A 18 0.34 -12.59 0.99
CA LEU A 18 1.80 -12.65 0.82
C LEU A 18 2.50 -11.47 1.50
N ILE A 19 1.97 -10.25 1.35
CA ILE A 19 2.55 -9.05 1.96
C ILE A 19 2.47 -9.12 3.49
N THR A 20 1.32 -9.54 4.04
CA THR A 20 1.14 -9.64 5.49
C THR A 20 1.99 -10.76 6.09
N MET A 21 2.01 -11.94 5.47
CA MET A 21 2.82 -13.07 5.94
C MET A 21 4.32 -12.79 5.87
N ALA A 22 4.79 -12.08 4.84
CA ALA A 22 6.20 -11.68 4.76
C ALA A 22 6.60 -10.80 5.96
N ALA A 23 5.75 -9.86 6.37
CA ALA A 23 5.99 -9.05 7.57
C ALA A 23 5.99 -9.93 8.84
N VAL A 24 5.00 -10.80 9.02
CA VAL A 24 4.92 -11.71 10.19
C VAL A 24 6.18 -12.56 10.32
N VAL A 25 6.64 -13.18 9.23
CA VAL A 25 7.85 -14.02 9.22
C VAL A 25 9.10 -13.22 9.64
N ILE A 26 9.24 -11.96 9.19
CA ILE A 26 10.35 -11.09 9.62
C ILE A 26 10.26 -10.75 11.10
N HIS A 27 9.04 -10.47 11.58
CA HIS A 27 8.81 -10.17 12.98
C HIS A 27 9.14 -11.37 13.88
N ASP A 28 8.81 -12.58 13.46
CA ASP A 28 9.07 -13.78 14.25
C ASP A 28 10.57 -14.16 14.20
N LEU A 29 11.22 -14.10 13.03
CA LEU A 29 12.61 -14.52 12.87
C LEU A 29 13.64 -13.57 13.49
N PHE A 30 13.39 -12.26 13.46
CA PHE A 30 14.41 -11.27 13.77
C PHE A 30 14.10 -10.48 15.05
N PRO A 31 15.13 -10.24 15.89
CA PRO A 31 14.99 -9.40 17.09
C PRO A 31 14.66 -7.96 16.69
N LEU A 32 13.93 -7.25 17.56
CA LEU A 32 13.33 -5.92 17.30
C LEU A 32 14.31 -4.92 16.66
N ARG A 33 15.59 -4.94 17.07
CA ARG A 33 16.65 -4.03 16.57
C ARG A 33 16.99 -4.25 15.08
N GLN A 34 16.83 -5.46 14.56
CA GLN A 34 17.18 -5.81 13.17
C GLN A 34 15.96 -5.79 12.23
N ARG A 35 14.73 -5.83 12.77
CA ARG A 35 13.49 -5.86 11.96
C ARG A 35 13.42 -4.71 10.96
N GLY A 36 13.83 -3.50 11.34
CA GLY A 36 13.84 -2.34 10.44
C GLY A 36 14.76 -2.52 9.22
N GLN A 37 15.91 -3.17 9.39
CA GLN A 37 16.85 -3.43 8.29
C GLN A 37 16.29 -4.47 7.32
N TYR A 38 15.73 -5.56 7.83
CA TYR A 38 15.10 -6.59 6.99
C TYR A 38 13.83 -6.07 6.29
N GLN A 39 13.02 -5.26 6.97
CA GLN A 39 11.88 -4.59 6.35
C GLN A 39 12.34 -3.63 5.24
N SER A 40 13.48 -2.95 5.42
CA SER A 40 14.07 -2.12 4.37
C SER A 40 14.49 -2.94 3.15
N TYR A 41 15.08 -4.13 3.33
CA TYR A 41 15.42 -5.01 2.20
C TYR A 41 14.19 -5.45 1.40
N VAL A 42 13.08 -5.79 2.08
CA VAL A 42 11.82 -6.11 1.41
C VAL A 42 11.28 -4.91 0.62
N ASN A 43 11.27 -3.73 1.22
CA ASN A 43 10.82 -2.51 0.53
C ASN A 43 11.74 -2.14 -0.66
N MET A 44 13.05 -2.38 -0.56
CA MET A 44 13.98 -2.19 -1.68
C MET A 44 13.67 -3.16 -2.82
N ALA A 45 13.48 -4.45 -2.53
CA ALA A 45 13.10 -5.45 -3.53
C ALA A 45 11.75 -5.08 -4.20
N GLN A 46 10.78 -4.61 -3.42
CA GLN A 46 9.51 -4.11 -3.94
C GLN A 46 9.71 -2.91 -4.87
N THR A 47 10.51 -1.93 -4.47
CA THR A 47 10.77 -0.72 -5.26
C THR A 47 11.46 -1.05 -6.58
N VAL A 48 12.45 -1.94 -6.55
CA VAL A 48 13.13 -2.44 -7.77
C VAL A 48 12.14 -3.18 -8.66
N GLY A 49 11.32 -4.05 -8.08
CA GLY A 49 10.28 -4.79 -8.80
C GLY A 49 9.24 -3.88 -9.47
N THR A 50 8.72 -2.87 -8.75
CA THR A 50 7.77 -1.90 -9.30
C THR A 50 8.42 -1.03 -10.39
N THR A 51 9.68 -0.65 -10.21
CA THR A 51 10.44 0.16 -11.18
C THR A 51 10.68 -0.60 -12.48
N LEU A 52 11.17 -1.84 -12.39
CA LEU A 52 11.44 -2.68 -13.56
C LEU A 52 10.16 -3.25 -14.18
N GLY A 53 9.08 -3.38 -13.40
CA GLY A 53 7.84 -4.00 -13.83
C GLY A 53 7.14 -3.25 -14.97
N ALA A 54 7.12 -1.92 -14.95
CA ALA A 54 6.44 -1.13 -16.00
C ALA A 54 7.13 -1.24 -17.38
N PRO A 55 8.46 -1.04 -17.52
CA PRO A 55 9.14 -1.23 -18.79
C PRO A 55 9.14 -2.68 -19.26
N LEU A 56 9.41 -3.65 -18.36
CA LEU A 56 9.40 -5.07 -18.73
C LEU A 56 8.01 -5.54 -19.15
N GLY A 57 6.96 -5.10 -18.45
CA GLY A 57 5.59 -5.38 -18.83
C GLY A 57 5.21 -4.77 -20.18
N GLY A 58 5.64 -3.53 -20.44
CA GLY A 58 5.47 -2.88 -21.75
C GLY A 58 6.17 -3.65 -22.87
N PHE A 59 7.42 -4.04 -22.67
CA PHE A 59 8.21 -4.78 -23.66
C PHE A 59 7.63 -6.16 -23.97
N ILE A 60 7.21 -6.90 -22.94
CA ILE A 60 6.56 -8.20 -23.09
C ILE A 60 5.23 -8.07 -23.83
N ASN A 61 4.44 -7.04 -23.49
CA ASN A 61 3.17 -6.77 -24.15
C ASN A 61 3.38 -6.46 -25.64
N ASP A 62 4.37 -5.64 -25.98
CA ASP A 62 4.65 -5.23 -27.35
C ASP A 62 5.22 -6.39 -28.21
N THR A 63 5.98 -7.33 -27.61
CA THR A 63 6.70 -8.39 -28.35
C THR A 63 5.96 -9.73 -28.39
N PHE A 64 5.50 -10.21 -27.23
CA PHE A 64 4.91 -11.55 -27.07
C PHE A 64 3.40 -11.50 -26.82
N GLY A 65 2.85 -10.31 -26.59
CA GLY A 65 1.44 -10.09 -26.28
C GLY A 65 1.15 -10.13 -24.77
N TRP A 66 0.02 -9.51 -24.41
CA TRP A 66 -0.39 -9.27 -23.03
C TRP A 66 -0.48 -10.52 -22.14
N ARG A 67 -0.72 -11.71 -22.70
CA ARG A 67 -0.88 -12.96 -21.92
C ARG A 67 0.41 -13.38 -21.22
N TYR A 68 1.57 -13.11 -21.83
CA TYR A 68 2.87 -13.46 -21.25
C TYR A 68 3.22 -12.64 -20.00
N CYS A 69 2.57 -11.49 -19.81
CA CYS A 69 2.67 -10.73 -18.56
C CYS A 69 2.14 -11.52 -17.35
N PHE A 70 1.25 -12.49 -17.56
CA PHE A 70 0.77 -13.37 -16.49
C PHE A 70 1.68 -14.58 -16.29
N TYR A 71 2.17 -15.19 -17.38
CA TYR A 71 3.04 -16.36 -17.30
C TYR A 71 4.39 -16.06 -16.62
N ILE A 72 4.95 -14.86 -16.80
CA ILE A 72 6.23 -14.49 -16.17
C ILE A 72 6.17 -14.45 -14.63
N ASN A 73 4.98 -14.28 -14.05
CA ASN A 73 4.80 -14.28 -12.60
C ASN A 73 4.77 -15.69 -12.01
N VAL A 74 4.50 -16.73 -12.82
CA VAL A 74 4.35 -18.11 -12.35
C VAL A 74 5.67 -18.70 -11.82
N PRO A 75 6.83 -18.59 -12.51
CA PRO A 75 8.09 -19.16 -12.01
C PRO A 75 8.51 -18.59 -10.65
N PRO A 76 8.52 -17.25 -10.42
CA PRO A 76 8.82 -16.69 -9.11
C PRO A 76 7.89 -17.20 -8.00
N CYS A 77 6.58 -17.26 -8.27
CA CYS A 77 5.62 -17.80 -7.30
C CYS A 77 5.90 -19.27 -6.96
N LEU A 78 6.25 -20.10 -7.96
CA LEU A 78 6.59 -21.49 -7.75
C LEU A 78 7.89 -21.65 -6.95
N THR A 79 8.91 -20.85 -7.25
CA THR A 79 10.18 -20.85 -6.52
C THR A 79 9.97 -20.47 -5.05
N ILE A 80 9.19 -19.42 -4.79
CA ILE A 80 8.84 -19.02 -3.42
C ILE A 80 8.10 -20.16 -2.72
N LEU A 81 7.11 -20.78 -3.37
CA LEU A 81 6.36 -21.90 -2.81
C LEU A 81 7.29 -23.06 -2.44
N ILE A 82 8.19 -23.46 -3.33
CA ILE A 82 9.17 -24.53 -3.07
C ILE A 82 10.09 -24.15 -1.90
N LEU A 83 10.64 -22.95 -1.90
CA LEU A 83 11.54 -22.48 -0.84
C LEU A 83 10.84 -22.46 0.52
N TYR A 84 9.60 -21.99 0.59
CA TYR A 84 8.81 -22.01 1.81
C TYR A 84 8.49 -23.44 2.25
N SER A 85 8.05 -24.32 1.35
CA SER A 85 7.72 -25.71 1.66
C SER A 85 8.95 -26.51 2.13
N CYS A 86 10.13 -26.25 1.58
CA CYS A 86 11.35 -26.98 1.93
C CYS A 86 12.09 -26.40 3.16
N LYS A 87 12.16 -25.06 3.31
CA LYS A 87 12.98 -24.43 4.35
C LYS A 87 12.20 -23.97 5.58
N LEU A 88 10.91 -23.67 5.48
CA LEU A 88 10.12 -23.16 6.62
C LEU A 88 9.55 -24.26 7.53
N ARG A 89 9.75 -25.54 7.18
CA ARG A 89 9.14 -26.71 7.85
C ARG A 89 9.57 -26.92 9.32
N ASN A 90 10.58 -26.21 9.81
CA ASN A 90 11.15 -26.38 11.16
C ASN A 90 11.08 -25.12 12.04
N TYR A 91 10.23 -24.15 11.71
CA TYR A 91 10.19 -22.89 12.45
C TYR A 91 9.31 -22.97 13.72
N ASN A 92 9.95 -22.98 14.90
CA ASN A 92 9.42 -22.62 16.23
C ASN A 92 8.03 -23.14 16.64
N LEU A 93 7.55 -24.22 16.05
CA LEU A 93 6.40 -24.94 16.58
C LEU A 93 6.93 -25.88 17.66
N ASP A 94 6.81 -25.47 18.93
CA ASP A 94 6.75 -26.44 20.02
C ASP A 94 5.79 -27.55 19.58
N GLU A 95 6.25 -28.80 19.53
CA GLU A 95 5.43 -29.97 19.13
C GLU A 95 4.14 -30.07 19.98
N ASN A 96 4.14 -29.42 21.14
CA ASN A 96 3.03 -29.30 22.08
C ASN A 96 2.05 -28.14 21.77
N ASN A 97 2.45 -27.13 20.99
CA ASN A 97 1.69 -25.90 20.70
C ASN A 97 1.37 -25.74 19.20
N LEU A 98 1.23 -26.85 18.49
CA LEU A 98 0.82 -26.87 17.08
C LEU A 98 -0.55 -26.18 16.91
N PRO A 99 -0.70 -25.23 15.95
CA PRO A 99 -1.94 -24.45 15.78
C PRO A 99 -3.17 -25.32 15.49
N TRP A 100 -2.96 -26.52 14.95
CA TRP A 100 -4.00 -27.52 14.64
C TRP A 100 -4.47 -28.30 15.89
N LYS A 101 -3.63 -28.49 16.92
CA LYS A 101 -4.01 -29.21 18.15
C LYS A 101 -5.14 -28.50 18.92
N ASN A 102 -5.20 -27.18 18.81
CA ASN A 102 -6.17 -26.33 19.49
C ASN A 102 -6.83 -25.32 18.53
N LEU A 103 -7.19 -25.77 17.32
CA LEU A 103 -7.78 -24.92 16.27
C LEU A 103 -9.00 -24.14 16.78
N ARG A 104 -9.88 -24.79 17.55
CA ARG A 104 -11.07 -24.14 18.14
C ARG A 104 -10.73 -23.01 19.11
N HIS A 105 -9.66 -23.15 19.89
CA HIS A 105 -9.20 -22.13 20.82
C HIS A 105 -8.52 -20.96 20.09
N ASN A 106 -7.72 -21.25 19.06
CA ASN A 106 -7.06 -20.23 18.25
C ASN A 106 -8.05 -19.44 17.38
N LEU A 107 -9.04 -20.10 16.78
CA LEU A 107 -10.11 -19.44 16.02
C LEU A 107 -10.95 -18.52 16.92
N ARG A 108 -11.18 -18.87 18.19
CA ARG A 108 -11.90 -17.99 19.14
C ARG A 108 -11.17 -16.69 19.47
N LYS A 109 -9.86 -16.61 19.21
CA LYS A 109 -9.08 -15.38 19.39
C LYS A 109 -9.19 -14.42 18.21
N ILE A 110 -9.68 -14.89 17.06
CA ILE A 110 -9.83 -14.08 15.85
C ILE A 110 -11.16 -13.33 15.94
N ASP A 111 -11.11 -12.02 15.74
CA ASP A 111 -12.31 -11.21 15.63
C ASP A 111 -12.94 -11.31 14.23
N PHE A 112 -13.74 -12.37 14.04
CA PHE A 112 -14.44 -12.60 12.78
C PHE A 112 -15.51 -11.55 12.48
N VAL A 113 -16.13 -10.98 13.52
CA VAL A 113 -17.20 -9.99 13.35
C VAL A 113 -16.60 -8.67 12.88
N GLY A 114 -15.54 -8.21 13.54
CA GLY A 114 -14.76 -7.05 13.12
C GLY A 114 -14.18 -7.24 11.72
N ALA A 115 -13.59 -8.40 11.44
CA ALA A 115 -13.00 -8.67 10.13
C ALA A 115 -14.05 -8.70 9.00
N LEU A 116 -15.21 -9.34 9.21
CA LEU A 116 -16.26 -9.45 8.20
C LEU A 116 -16.94 -8.10 7.95
N THR A 117 -17.24 -7.35 9.01
CA THR A 117 -17.84 -6.01 8.88
C THR A 117 -16.91 -5.05 8.15
N LEU A 118 -15.62 -5.06 8.47
CA LEU A 118 -14.61 -4.27 7.76
C LEU A 118 -14.45 -4.71 6.30
N LEU A 119 -14.49 -6.01 6.02
CA LEU A 119 -14.42 -6.54 4.66
C LEU A 119 -15.60 -6.06 3.81
N ILE A 120 -16.83 -6.19 4.32
CA ILE A 120 -18.04 -5.75 3.61
C ILE A 120 -18.00 -4.23 3.38
N ALA A 121 -17.61 -3.45 4.39
CA ALA A 121 -17.46 -2.00 4.26
C ALA A 121 -16.51 -1.61 3.11
N ASN A 122 -15.33 -2.24 3.05
CA ASN A 122 -14.34 -1.98 2.00
C ASN A 122 -14.84 -2.42 0.62
N ILE A 123 -15.46 -3.60 0.50
CA ILE A 123 -16.01 -4.07 -0.79
C ILE A 123 -17.10 -3.11 -1.27
N SER A 124 -18.04 -2.70 -0.42
CA SER A 124 -19.09 -1.75 -0.80
C SER A 124 -18.51 -0.40 -1.21
N PHE A 125 -17.56 0.15 -0.44
CA PHE A 125 -16.94 1.44 -0.72
C PHE A 125 -16.15 1.47 -2.03
N VAL A 126 -15.26 0.48 -2.22
CA VAL A 126 -14.42 0.37 -3.44
C VAL A 126 -15.29 0.10 -4.66
N THR A 127 -16.34 -0.73 -4.52
CA THR A 127 -17.25 -1.03 -5.64
C THR A 127 -18.06 0.20 -6.04
N ALA A 128 -18.59 0.96 -5.07
CA ALA A 128 -19.33 2.19 -5.33
C ALA A 128 -18.45 3.24 -6.04
N THR A 129 -17.22 3.43 -5.56
CA THR A 129 -16.29 4.41 -6.13
C THR A 129 -15.72 4.00 -7.49
N SER A 130 -15.62 2.69 -7.75
CA SER A 130 -15.16 2.15 -9.04
C SER A 130 -16.23 2.24 -10.13
N LEU A 131 -17.49 1.90 -9.80
CA LEU A 131 -18.63 1.97 -10.73
C LEU A 131 -19.16 3.40 -10.91
N GLY A 132 -19.13 4.19 -9.84
CA GLY A 132 -19.62 5.56 -9.80
C GLY A 132 -18.90 6.49 -10.77
N GLY A 133 -19.66 7.09 -11.67
CA GLY A 133 -19.15 8.04 -12.68
C GLY A 133 -18.49 7.40 -13.89
N ASN A 134 -18.24 6.08 -13.87
CA ASN A 134 -17.70 5.34 -15.01
C ASN A 134 -18.81 4.58 -15.76
N THR A 135 -19.42 3.58 -15.10
CA THR A 135 -20.44 2.71 -15.70
C THR A 135 -21.85 3.08 -15.30
N HIS A 136 -22.03 3.60 -14.07
CA HIS A 136 -23.30 4.05 -13.55
C HIS A 136 -23.19 5.52 -13.08
N PRO A 137 -24.22 6.34 -13.32
CA PRO A 137 -24.23 7.71 -12.81
C PRO A 137 -24.27 7.72 -11.28
N TRP A 138 -23.69 8.72 -10.63
CA TRP A 138 -23.68 8.83 -9.16
C TRP A 138 -25.07 8.84 -8.51
N SER A 139 -26.11 9.20 -9.28
CA SER A 139 -27.51 9.18 -8.85
C SER A 139 -28.17 7.80 -8.91
N ASP A 140 -27.49 6.77 -9.43
CA ASP A 140 -28.02 5.42 -9.52
C ASP A 140 -28.29 4.87 -8.10
N PRO A 141 -29.51 4.34 -7.83
CA PRO A 141 -29.84 3.71 -6.56
C PRO A 141 -28.83 2.64 -6.11
N LEU A 142 -28.20 1.93 -7.05
CA LEU A 142 -27.17 0.93 -6.73
C LEU A 142 -25.94 1.58 -6.07
N ILE A 143 -25.48 2.72 -6.58
CA ILE A 143 -24.31 3.41 -6.02
C ILE A 143 -24.65 4.01 -4.66
N ILE A 144 -25.83 4.63 -4.54
CA ILE A 144 -26.29 5.23 -3.29
C ILE A 144 -26.42 4.16 -2.20
N THR A 145 -27.00 2.99 -2.53
CA THR A 145 -27.12 1.89 -1.57
C THR A 145 -25.78 1.31 -1.16
N LEU A 146 -24.81 1.18 -2.08
CA LEU A 146 -23.45 0.74 -1.76
C LEU A 146 -22.68 1.76 -0.88
N LEU A 147 -22.85 3.07 -1.13
CA LEU A 147 -22.25 4.10 -0.29
C LEU A 147 -22.90 4.11 1.10
N ALA A 148 -24.22 4.02 1.17
CA ALA A 148 -24.95 3.92 2.42
C ALA A 148 -24.53 2.67 3.21
N SER A 149 -24.41 1.50 2.55
CA SER A 149 -23.95 0.28 3.21
C SER A 149 -22.51 0.42 3.71
N ALA A 150 -21.61 1.02 2.93
CA ALA A 150 -20.24 1.28 3.38
C ALA A 150 -20.21 2.13 4.66
N VAL A 151 -20.97 3.22 4.72
CA VAL A 151 -21.05 4.08 5.92
C VAL A 151 -21.62 3.31 7.11
N ILE A 152 -22.69 2.53 6.91
CA ILE A 152 -23.30 1.71 7.96
C ILE A 152 -22.29 0.69 8.50
N PHE A 153 -21.60 -0.05 7.63
CA PHE A 153 -20.65 -1.08 8.06
C PHE A 153 -19.37 -0.50 8.67
N PHE A 154 -18.84 0.63 8.18
CA PHE A 154 -17.71 1.32 8.83
C PHE A 154 -18.09 1.83 10.23
N THR A 155 -19.29 2.40 10.38
CA THR A 155 -19.79 2.86 11.67
C THR A 155 -20.01 1.69 12.63
N THR A 156 -20.61 0.61 12.12
CA THR A 156 -20.84 -0.62 12.89
C THR A 156 -19.53 -1.25 13.34
N PHE A 157 -18.54 -1.32 12.45
CA PHE A 157 -17.18 -1.78 12.77
C PHE A 157 -16.57 -0.94 13.88
N GLY A 158 -16.57 0.40 13.74
CA GLY A 158 -16.01 1.29 14.77
C GLY A 158 -16.70 1.16 16.13
N LEU A 159 -18.03 1.09 16.15
CA LEU A 159 -18.81 0.91 17.39
C LEU A 159 -18.61 -0.48 18.01
N TYR A 160 -18.53 -1.53 17.19
CA TYR A 160 -18.24 -2.88 17.62
C TYR A 160 -16.86 -2.98 18.28
N GLU A 161 -15.86 -2.43 17.61
CA GLU A 161 -14.46 -2.47 18.04
C GLU A 161 -14.23 -1.69 19.34
N LEU A 162 -14.91 -0.55 19.50
CA LEU A 162 -14.76 0.30 20.69
C LEU A 162 -15.44 -0.26 21.94
N ASN A 163 -16.55 -1.00 21.78
CA ASN A 163 -17.43 -1.34 22.91
C ASN A 163 -17.52 -2.83 23.22
N TRP A 164 -17.40 -3.71 22.22
CA TRP A 164 -17.76 -5.14 22.37
C TRP A 164 -16.68 -6.13 21.93
N ALA A 165 -15.66 -5.70 21.19
CA ALA A 165 -14.59 -6.58 20.73
C ALA A 165 -13.75 -7.11 21.90
N LYS A 166 -13.70 -8.44 22.04
CA LYS A 166 -12.88 -9.12 23.06
C LYS A 166 -11.40 -9.19 22.68
N HIS A 167 -11.12 -9.25 21.38
CA HIS A 167 -9.78 -9.27 20.80
C HIS A 167 -9.73 -8.28 19.64
N PRO A 168 -9.69 -6.97 19.92
CA PRO A 168 -9.79 -5.95 18.88
C PRO A 168 -8.65 -6.09 17.87
N LEU A 169 -9.01 -6.08 16.59
CA LEU A 169 -8.13 -5.88 15.44
C LEU A 169 -7.39 -4.53 15.53
N LEU A 170 -8.06 -3.50 16.06
CA LEU A 170 -7.49 -2.17 16.20
C LEU A 170 -7.63 -1.69 17.65
N SER A 171 -6.50 -1.51 18.33
CA SER A 171 -6.50 -1.04 19.73
C SER A 171 -7.26 0.29 19.85
N ALA A 172 -8.21 0.35 20.79
CA ALA A 172 -8.97 1.57 21.05
C ALA A 172 -8.08 2.77 21.44
N GLU A 173 -6.89 2.52 21.99
CA GLU A 173 -5.90 3.56 22.30
C GLU A 173 -5.33 4.21 21.04
N LEU A 174 -5.13 3.43 19.98
CA LEU A 174 -4.68 3.94 18.68
C LEU A 174 -5.77 4.78 18.02
N MET A 175 -7.03 4.35 18.08
CA MET A 175 -8.16 5.10 17.52
C MET A 175 -8.40 6.43 18.23
N LYS A 176 -8.15 6.51 19.54
CA LYS A 176 -8.27 7.76 20.31
C LYS A 176 -7.09 8.71 20.09
N ASN A 177 -5.98 8.23 19.54
CA ASN A 177 -4.81 9.08 19.30
C ASN A 177 -5.02 9.90 18.02
N ARG A 178 -5.26 11.21 18.20
CA ARG A 178 -5.43 12.18 17.12
C ARG A 178 -4.29 12.14 16.09
N ASN A 179 -3.05 11.92 16.51
CA ASN A 179 -1.91 11.87 15.59
C ASN A 179 -1.94 10.61 14.72
N VAL A 180 -2.26 9.45 15.30
CA VAL A 180 -2.41 8.19 14.56
C VAL A 180 -3.54 8.31 13.54
N VAL A 181 -4.70 8.84 13.95
CA VAL A 181 -5.82 9.08 13.04
C VAL A 181 -5.44 10.05 11.92
N ALA A 182 -4.76 11.16 12.24
CA ALA A 182 -4.30 12.12 11.23
C ALA A 182 -3.32 11.48 10.23
N VAL A 183 -2.41 10.63 10.69
CA VAL A 183 -1.46 9.88 9.84
C VAL A 183 -2.21 8.89 8.93
N CYS A 184 -3.19 8.16 9.45
CA CYS A 184 -4.01 7.23 8.66
C CYS A 184 -4.82 7.95 7.58
N VAL A 185 -5.47 9.07 7.93
CA VAL A 185 -6.21 9.91 6.97
C VAL A 185 -5.28 10.47 5.90
N ASN A 186 -4.10 10.94 6.29
CA ASN A 186 -3.08 11.38 5.35
C ASN A 186 -2.63 10.26 4.40
N ASN A 187 -2.42 9.04 4.93
CA ASN A 187 -2.05 7.88 4.12
C ASN A 187 -3.16 7.48 3.13
N PHE A 188 -4.43 7.58 3.55
CA PHE A 188 -5.58 7.35 2.68
C PHE A 188 -5.55 8.28 1.45
N PHE A 189 -5.46 9.60 1.68
CA PHE A 189 -5.47 10.56 0.57
C PHE A 189 -4.25 10.44 -0.35
N ILE A 190 -3.05 10.21 0.19
CA ILE A 190 -1.87 10.07 -0.67
C ILE A 190 -1.88 8.76 -1.47
N CYS A 191 -2.39 7.67 -0.90
CA CYS A 191 -2.58 6.42 -1.63
C CYS A 191 -3.64 6.59 -2.73
N SER A 192 -4.75 7.28 -2.46
CA SER A 192 -5.76 7.61 -3.47
C SER A 192 -5.16 8.43 -4.61
N ALA A 193 -4.43 9.51 -4.31
CA ALA A 193 -3.77 10.33 -5.32
C ALA A 193 -2.77 9.52 -6.15
N THR A 194 -1.95 8.69 -5.49
CA THR A 194 -0.99 7.79 -6.15
C THR A 194 -1.67 6.84 -7.12
N MET A 195 -2.79 6.22 -6.72
CA MET A 195 -3.53 5.32 -7.60
C MET A 195 -4.08 6.06 -8.81
N THR A 196 -4.62 7.27 -8.62
CA THR A 196 -5.05 8.13 -9.73
C THR A 196 -3.92 8.37 -10.74
N PHE A 197 -2.69 8.63 -10.28
CA PHE A 197 -1.54 8.82 -11.18
C PHE A 197 -1.17 7.54 -11.94
N VAL A 198 -1.16 6.40 -11.27
CA VAL A 198 -0.84 5.11 -11.90
C VAL A 198 -1.78 4.78 -13.06
N TYR A 199 -3.04 5.23 -12.99
CA TYR A 199 -4.02 5.06 -14.07
C TYR A 199 -3.95 6.16 -15.13
N LEU A 200 -3.96 7.43 -14.73
CA LEU A 200 -4.05 8.56 -15.67
C LEU A 200 -2.78 8.76 -16.49
N VAL A 201 -1.60 8.56 -15.89
CA VAL A 201 -0.33 8.85 -16.56
C VAL A 201 -0.13 7.96 -17.80
N PRO A 202 -0.22 6.62 -17.70
CA PRO A 202 -0.10 5.77 -18.89
C PRO A 202 -1.21 6.05 -19.90
N GLN A 203 -2.43 6.34 -19.44
CA GLN A 203 -3.55 6.63 -20.32
C GLN A 203 -3.35 7.93 -21.12
N PHE A 204 -2.70 8.94 -20.54
CA PHE A 204 -2.31 10.15 -21.26
C PHE A 204 -1.22 9.88 -22.31
N PHE A 205 -0.14 9.19 -21.93
CA PHE A 205 0.95 8.89 -22.87
C PHE A 205 0.54 7.96 -24.01
N MET A 206 -0.26 6.92 -23.71
CA MET A 206 -0.69 5.97 -24.73
C MET A 206 -1.90 6.49 -25.52
N GLY A 207 -2.89 7.06 -24.84
CA GLY A 207 -4.16 7.46 -25.46
C GLY A 207 -4.12 8.83 -26.15
N VAL A 208 -3.42 9.81 -25.58
CA VAL A 208 -3.39 11.18 -26.11
C VAL A 208 -2.15 11.44 -26.96
N LEU A 209 -0.97 11.00 -26.51
CA LEU A 209 0.29 11.18 -27.22
C LEU A 209 0.62 10.05 -28.21
N GLY A 210 -0.15 8.96 -28.19
CA GLY A 210 0.02 7.84 -29.12
C GLY A 210 1.31 7.04 -28.93
N TYR A 211 1.92 7.09 -27.74
CA TYR A 211 3.13 6.33 -27.45
C TYR A 211 2.82 4.83 -27.22
N ASN A 212 3.75 3.96 -27.62
CA ASN A 212 3.67 2.53 -27.31
C ASN A 212 3.87 2.27 -25.80
N ALA A 213 3.45 1.09 -25.34
CA ALA A 213 3.47 0.72 -23.92
C ALA A 213 4.90 0.73 -23.33
N SER A 214 5.90 0.24 -24.07
CA SER A 214 7.31 0.31 -23.65
C SER A 214 7.79 1.75 -23.42
N SER A 215 7.47 2.65 -24.35
CA SER A 215 7.87 4.06 -24.23
C SER A 215 7.19 4.72 -23.04
N ALA A 216 5.89 4.52 -22.87
CA ALA A 216 5.15 5.04 -21.71
C ALA A 216 5.73 4.52 -20.38
N GLY A 217 6.10 3.23 -20.31
CA GLY A 217 6.78 2.65 -19.15
C GLY A 217 8.14 3.30 -18.86
N MET A 218 8.92 3.59 -19.90
CA MET A 218 10.21 4.29 -19.77
C MET A 218 10.04 5.70 -19.16
N TRP A 219 8.99 6.42 -19.54
CA TRP A 219 8.69 7.76 -19.00
C TRP A 219 8.25 7.77 -17.54
N VAL A 220 7.83 6.62 -16.99
CA VAL A 220 7.48 6.47 -15.57
C VAL A 220 8.71 6.18 -14.69
N LEU A 221 9.83 5.72 -15.27
CA LEU A 221 11.05 5.40 -14.52
C LEU A 221 11.63 6.58 -13.71
N PRO A 222 11.72 7.81 -14.24
CA PRO A 222 12.21 8.94 -13.45
C PRO A 222 11.41 9.16 -12.17
N ARG A 223 10.08 9.00 -12.25
CA ARG A 223 9.19 9.13 -11.09
C ARG A 223 9.56 8.14 -10.00
N THR A 224 9.83 6.87 -10.33
CA THR A 224 10.17 5.87 -9.31
C THR A 224 11.54 6.14 -8.68
N ALA A 225 12.50 6.65 -9.46
CA ALA A 225 13.79 7.12 -8.93
C ALA A 225 13.59 8.26 -7.93
N MET A 226 12.72 9.22 -8.22
CA MET A 226 12.42 10.33 -7.31
C MET A 226 11.71 9.89 -6.04
N VAL A 227 10.84 8.87 -6.10
CA VAL A 227 10.28 8.24 -4.89
C VAL A 227 11.39 7.74 -3.96
N ALA A 228 12.38 7.03 -4.51
CA ALA A 228 13.51 6.53 -3.72
C ALA A 228 14.35 7.69 -3.14
N SER A 229 14.59 8.75 -3.92
CA SER A 229 15.26 9.97 -3.43
C SER A 229 14.48 10.64 -2.30
N GLY A 230 13.14 10.70 -2.42
CA GLY A 230 12.23 11.20 -1.39
C GLY A 230 12.37 10.42 -0.09
N CYS A 231 12.26 9.09 -0.14
CA CYS A 231 12.45 8.21 1.01
C CYS A 231 13.79 8.45 1.71
N TRP A 232 14.88 8.52 0.94
CA TRP A 232 16.23 8.75 1.46
C TRP A 232 16.38 10.12 2.12
N SER A 233 15.88 11.17 1.47
CA SER A 233 15.93 12.54 1.98
C SER A 233 15.13 12.70 3.28
N ALA A 234 13.95 12.08 3.36
CA ALA A 234 13.10 12.06 4.54
C ALA A 234 13.83 11.42 5.73
N GLY A 235 14.42 10.24 5.51
CA GLY A 235 15.14 9.51 6.55
C GLY A 235 16.29 10.32 7.14
N ARG A 236 17.07 11.00 6.29
CA ARG A 236 18.16 11.89 6.73
C ARG A 236 17.64 13.10 7.49
N TYR A 237 16.61 13.77 6.97
CA TYR A 237 16.04 14.97 7.57
C TYR A 237 15.45 14.68 8.96
N LEU A 238 14.62 13.63 9.07
CA LEU A 238 13.99 13.23 10.32
C LEU A 238 15.02 12.81 11.37
N LYS A 239 16.07 12.08 10.96
CA LYS A 239 17.19 11.71 11.85
C LYS A 239 17.92 12.95 12.42
N SER A 240 18.11 13.99 11.62
CA SER A 240 18.87 15.18 12.03
C SER A 240 18.08 16.15 12.91
N LYS A 241 16.81 16.41 12.60
CA LYS A 241 16.05 17.50 13.25
C LYS A 241 14.99 17.05 14.25
N GLY A 242 14.60 15.77 14.28
CA GLY A 242 13.61 15.22 15.23
C GLY A 242 12.18 15.79 15.14
N LYS A 243 11.94 16.84 14.34
CA LYS A 243 10.64 17.51 14.16
C LYS A 243 10.08 17.23 12.77
N TYR A 244 9.03 16.41 12.68
CA TYR A 244 8.46 15.95 11.40
C TYR A 244 7.27 16.79 10.90
N LYS A 245 6.53 17.48 11.77
CA LYS A 245 5.25 18.15 11.42
C LYS A 245 5.39 19.21 10.31
N HIS A 246 6.27 20.20 10.48
CA HIS A 246 6.44 21.30 9.51
C HIS A 246 6.99 20.81 8.17
N TYR A 247 7.86 19.80 8.22
CA TYR A 247 8.40 19.16 7.03
C TYR A 247 7.29 18.47 6.23
N LEU A 248 6.44 17.68 6.91
CA LEU A 248 5.33 16.96 6.29
C LEU A 248 4.30 17.93 5.67
N VAL A 249 3.97 19.03 6.35
CA VAL A 249 3.09 20.07 5.79
C VAL A 249 3.69 20.71 4.54
N GLY A 250 4.98 21.08 4.57
CA GLY A 250 5.66 21.68 3.41
C GLY A 250 5.63 20.76 2.19
N ILE A 251 5.93 19.47 2.38
CA ILE A 251 5.91 18.47 1.31
C ILE A 251 4.50 18.23 0.78
N MET A 252 3.48 18.24 1.65
CA MET A 252 2.10 18.12 1.22
C MET A 252 1.65 19.28 0.33
N VAL A 253 2.07 20.51 0.64
CA VAL A 253 1.80 21.66 -0.22
C VAL A 253 2.44 21.46 -1.61
N VAL A 254 3.70 21.01 -1.65
CA VAL A 254 4.39 20.71 -2.92
C VAL A 254 3.69 19.57 -3.68
N HIS A 255 3.21 18.54 -2.97
CA HIS A 255 2.46 17.43 -3.57
C HIS A 255 1.16 17.90 -4.21
N VAL A 256 0.39 18.76 -3.52
CA VAL A 256 -0.85 19.34 -4.05
C VAL A 256 -0.55 20.19 -5.29
N LEU A 257 0.50 21.03 -5.25
CA LEU A 257 0.90 21.82 -6.41
C LEU A 257 1.28 20.92 -7.61
N ALA A 258 2.08 19.88 -7.36
CA ALA A 258 2.43 18.90 -8.39
C ALA A 258 1.19 18.20 -8.93
N ALA A 259 0.25 17.76 -8.08
CA ALA A 259 -1.00 17.13 -8.47
C ALA A 259 -1.90 18.08 -9.29
N THR A 260 -1.98 19.36 -8.94
CA THR A 260 -2.78 20.34 -9.70
C THR A 260 -2.20 20.65 -11.07
N SER A 261 -0.88 20.52 -11.26
CA SER A 261 -0.25 20.79 -12.56
C SER A 261 -0.70 19.81 -13.67
N TYR A 262 -1.26 18.65 -13.31
CA TYR A 262 -1.84 17.70 -14.26
C TYR A 262 -3.07 18.25 -14.99
N TYR A 263 -3.82 19.18 -14.38
CA TYR A 263 -4.95 19.83 -15.07
C TYR A 263 -4.50 20.68 -16.26
N ALA A 264 -3.24 21.13 -16.27
CA ALA A 264 -2.67 21.89 -17.37
C ALA A 264 -2.09 21.00 -18.49
N TRP A 265 -2.20 19.67 -18.38
CA TRP A 265 -1.66 18.75 -19.39
C TRP A 265 -2.48 18.78 -20.68
N ASN A 266 -1.82 19.14 -21.79
CA ASN A 266 -2.40 19.18 -23.14
C ASN A 266 -1.35 18.63 -24.13
N PRO A 267 -1.73 17.92 -25.21
CA PRO A 267 -0.82 17.51 -26.27
C PRO A 267 0.19 18.57 -26.76
N SER A 268 -0.15 19.86 -26.71
CA SER A 268 0.71 20.97 -27.15
C SER A 268 1.78 21.39 -26.14
N ILE A 269 1.74 20.91 -24.88
CA ILE A 269 2.73 21.31 -23.88
C ILE A 269 4.04 20.53 -24.07
N PRO A 270 5.19 21.16 -23.81
CA PRO A 270 6.46 20.46 -23.91
C PRO A 270 6.57 19.35 -22.85
N THR A 271 7.10 18.20 -23.26
CA THR A 271 7.13 16.95 -22.47
C THR A 271 7.85 17.05 -21.13
N TRP A 272 8.76 18.02 -20.96
CA TRP A 272 9.46 18.25 -19.69
C TRP A 272 8.53 18.69 -18.56
N ILE A 273 7.39 19.35 -18.85
CA ILE A 273 6.43 19.79 -17.82
C ILE A 273 5.75 18.58 -17.15
N PRO A 274 5.13 17.64 -17.91
CA PRO A 274 4.63 16.39 -17.36
C PRO A 274 5.68 15.62 -16.57
N ILE A 275 6.88 15.48 -17.12
CA ILE A 275 7.98 14.77 -16.46
C ILE A 275 8.32 15.44 -15.12
N LEU A 276 8.48 16.76 -15.09
CA LEU A 276 8.80 17.51 -13.88
C LEU A 276 7.71 17.31 -12.81
N SER A 277 6.45 17.45 -13.18
CA SER A 277 5.32 17.24 -12.26
C SER A 277 5.24 15.83 -11.69
N MET A 278 5.48 14.80 -12.52
CA MET A 278 5.57 13.41 -12.08
C MET A 278 6.74 13.17 -11.11
N ASN A 279 7.89 13.77 -11.38
CA ASN A 279 9.07 13.65 -10.55
C ASN A 279 8.90 14.31 -9.17
N PHE A 280 8.33 15.51 -9.11
CA PHE A 280 8.00 16.17 -7.85
C PHE A 280 6.96 15.40 -7.04
N GLU A 281 5.93 14.89 -7.71
CA GLU A 281 4.91 14.07 -7.07
C GLU A 281 5.53 12.79 -6.48
N GLY A 282 6.35 12.08 -7.25
CA GLY A 282 7.08 10.89 -6.79
C GLY A 282 7.97 11.19 -5.58
N TYR A 283 8.74 12.28 -5.61
CA TYR A 283 9.55 12.72 -4.47
C TYR A 283 8.70 12.94 -3.22
N CYS A 284 7.59 13.65 -3.35
CA CYS A 284 6.69 13.92 -2.23
C CYS A 284 6.09 12.62 -1.66
N MET A 285 5.67 11.70 -2.53
CA MET A 285 5.14 10.39 -2.15
C MET A 285 6.12 9.63 -1.26
N GLY A 286 7.36 9.44 -1.74
CA GLY A 286 8.37 8.68 -0.98
C GLY A 286 8.68 9.33 0.37
N THR A 287 8.71 10.66 0.39
CA THR A 287 9.00 11.42 1.60
C THR A 287 7.90 11.29 2.65
N VAL A 288 6.64 11.35 2.23
CA VAL A 288 5.47 11.22 3.11
C VAL A 288 5.36 9.80 3.67
N ILE A 289 5.61 8.77 2.86
CA ILE A 289 5.59 7.38 3.33
C ILE A 289 6.55 7.18 4.49
N VAL A 290 7.80 7.63 4.36
CA VAL A 290 8.79 7.51 5.44
C VAL A 290 8.42 8.38 6.64
N ALA A 291 7.99 9.63 6.42
CA ALA A 291 7.66 10.54 7.51
C ALA A 291 6.46 10.07 8.33
N THR A 292 5.43 9.54 7.68
CA THR A 292 4.23 8.98 8.34
C THR A 292 4.54 7.71 9.10
N MET A 293 5.36 6.81 8.55
CA MET A 293 5.80 5.61 9.24
C MET A 293 6.57 5.95 10.54
N VAL A 294 7.52 6.89 10.47
CA VAL A 294 8.28 7.32 11.66
C VAL A 294 7.36 7.99 12.69
N ALA A 295 6.42 8.83 12.25
CA ALA A 295 5.45 9.48 13.14
C ALA A 295 4.59 8.45 13.89
N LEU A 296 4.11 7.42 13.19
CA LEU A 296 3.31 6.35 13.78
C LEU A 296 4.12 5.57 14.83
N VAL A 297 5.35 5.18 14.52
CA VAL A 297 6.20 4.40 15.44
C VAL A 297 6.62 5.23 16.66
N ALA A 298 6.96 6.50 16.47
CA ALA A 298 7.34 7.39 17.56
C ALA A 298 6.21 7.55 18.58
N ASP A 299 4.98 7.79 18.12
CA ASP A 299 3.83 8.00 19.00
C ASP A 299 3.39 6.74 19.74
N ILE A 300 3.55 5.56 19.12
CA ILE A 300 3.26 4.27 19.77
C ILE A 300 4.31 3.96 20.86
N SER A 301 5.59 4.21 20.57
CA SER A 301 6.70 3.95 21.50
C SER A 301 6.68 4.83 22.76
N GLN A 302 6.02 5.99 22.72
CA GLN A 302 5.91 6.88 23.88
C GLN A 302 4.82 6.47 24.88
N ARG A 303 3.86 5.62 24.48
CA ARG A 303 2.69 5.27 25.32
C ARG A 303 2.61 3.82 25.71
N GLY A 304 3.05 2.89 24.86
CA GLY A 304 3.34 1.53 25.32
C GLY A 304 4.66 1.55 26.07
N ASN A 305 4.76 0.88 27.22
CA ASN A 305 6.04 0.59 27.92
C ASN A 305 6.98 -0.31 27.08
N LEU A 306 7.02 -0.14 25.76
CA LEU A 306 8.04 -0.66 24.88
C LEU A 306 9.25 0.27 25.03
N PRO A 307 10.46 -0.28 25.20
CA PRO A 307 11.63 0.54 25.37
C PRO A 307 11.69 1.57 24.25
N PRO A 308 11.94 2.86 24.56
CA PRO A 308 12.06 3.88 23.53
C PRO A 308 13.04 3.36 22.49
N VAL A 309 12.71 3.50 21.21
CA VAL A 309 13.68 3.31 20.12
C VAL A 309 14.68 4.45 20.25
N THR A 310 15.50 4.43 21.30
CA THR A 310 16.65 5.27 21.46
C THR A 310 17.64 4.79 20.42
N LEU A 311 17.70 5.53 19.33
CA LEU A 311 18.88 5.65 18.50
C LEU A 311 20.03 6.17 19.38
N GLN A 312 20.57 5.30 20.23
CA GLN A 312 21.88 5.49 20.84
C GLN A 312 22.89 4.97 19.82
N TYR A 313 23.56 5.93 19.18
CA TYR A 313 24.78 5.71 18.42
C TYR A 313 25.93 5.59 19.41
N ASP A 314 26.65 4.47 19.37
CA ASP A 314 28.06 4.45 19.73
C ASP A 314 28.86 5.15 18.62
#